data_AF-A0A914AC84-F1
#
_entry.id   AF-A0A914AC84-F1
#
_cell.length_a   1.000
_cell.length_b   1.000
_cell.length_c   1.000
_cell.angle_alpha   90.00
_cell.angle_beta   90.00
_cell.angle_gamma   90.00
#
_symmetry.space_group_name_H-M   'P 1'
#
loop_
_entity.id
_entity.type
_entity.pdbx_description
1 polymer ?
#
loop_
_entity_poly.entity_id
_entity_poly.type
_entity_poly.pdbx_seq_one_letter_code
_entity_poly.pdbx_strand_id
1 'polypeptide(L)'
;MSARPSAATAVLVTLLALLVVTATSPSRGHHRGQALRVATYNIWNVMFNWDVRKHHIAAMIRAADVDAVAFQEVRADRDEKRTQLLELKALLPSYRWHAYHPVQKVIPHKGAPLGWEMEGLGVLSRYPITATSLQPLTHQSPKDKNQRTVLHASLRISPGLNVSIAVVHLSYDRWQQCVNVAEIMKHVRGTKPKHSIILGDFNTYTDYPWPLEGLLQGYFSTTNKCPKYAARKNPTLEAELVSYTDAWGEVNPNKNGFTFSNMPQPGFQSRPDRILFSSKSWRVNSCHLLGHGEEYAKMLTLRITWNRLTTLLSAAENAFYPTTTPRGCLHDCGPHGSCRCGICVSGGDKNRCEIPNCPECSADVFRNYLIIKVLFIILVVQFLVSLVLFVLQCRARRKQALSSGSSSLIFSCCSFGNRYSATPKVPRSRLCMVHLLRFIWPLLYMRPSYQLFICSVCCVLLFVLCFHLFEDALRVIYAVLPEELNPSDHLMVVATAEAL
;
A
#
# COMPACT_ATOMS: atom_id res chain seq x y z
N MET A 1 -6.23 -42.04 -25.33
CA MET A 1 -4.87 -41.55 -25.63
C MET A 1 -4.96 -40.06 -25.94
N SER A 2 -4.54 -39.20 -25.01
CA SER A 2 -4.65 -37.74 -25.13
C SER A 2 -3.35 -37.19 -25.74
N ALA A 3 -3.46 -36.55 -26.91
CA ALA A 3 -2.34 -35.97 -27.62
C ALA A 3 -1.90 -34.67 -26.92
N ARG A 4 -0.68 -34.64 -26.41
CA ARG A 4 -0.07 -33.41 -25.86
C ARG A 4 0.20 -32.43 -27.01
N PRO A 5 -0.26 -31.17 -26.92
CA PRO A 5 0.03 -30.18 -27.95
C PRO A 5 1.53 -29.86 -27.95
N SER A 6 2.09 -29.69 -29.15
CA SER A 6 3.49 -29.33 -29.34
C SER A 6 3.78 -27.94 -28.77
N ALA A 7 5.03 -27.71 -28.34
CA ALA A 7 5.48 -26.41 -27.81
C ALA A 7 5.25 -25.23 -28.78
N ALA A 8 5.12 -25.50 -30.10
CA ALA A 8 4.80 -24.48 -31.09
C ALA A 8 3.34 -23.97 -30.98
N THR A 9 2.40 -24.85 -30.59
CA THR A 9 0.98 -24.49 -30.42
C THR A 9 0.76 -23.64 -29.16
N ALA A 10 1.54 -23.88 -28.10
CA ALA A 10 1.50 -23.06 -26.88
C ALA A 10 2.02 -21.64 -27.11
N VAL A 11 3.07 -21.45 -27.92
CA VAL A 11 3.62 -20.12 -28.23
C VAL A 11 2.69 -19.31 -29.14
N LEU A 12 2.00 -19.97 -30.08
CA LEU A 12 1.04 -19.29 -30.96
C LEU A 12 -0.21 -18.82 -30.21
N VAL A 13 -0.70 -19.60 -29.23
CA VAL A 13 -1.83 -19.20 -28.36
C VAL A 13 -1.45 -18.02 -27.45
N THR A 14 -0.23 -17.96 -26.94
CA THR A 14 0.24 -16.83 -26.13
C THR A 14 0.45 -15.55 -26.96
N LEU A 15 0.90 -15.66 -28.22
CA LEU A 15 1.05 -14.51 -29.13
C LEU A 15 -0.30 -13.98 -29.65
N LEU A 16 -1.29 -14.86 -29.89
CA LEU A 16 -2.66 -14.44 -30.21
C LEU A 16 -3.37 -13.80 -29.01
N ALA A 17 -3.09 -14.26 -27.78
CA ALA A 17 -3.60 -13.61 -26.56
C ALA A 17 -2.99 -12.21 -26.34
N LEU A 18 -1.77 -11.96 -26.83
CA LEU A 18 -1.10 -10.65 -26.78
C LEU A 18 -1.57 -9.68 -27.87
N LEU A 19 -2.08 -10.18 -29.00
CA LEU A 19 -2.58 -9.34 -30.12
C LEU A 19 -4.05 -8.94 -30.00
N VAL A 20 -4.83 -9.57 -29.11
CA VAL A 20 -6.26 -9.22 -28.87
C VAL A 20 -6.43 -8.18 -27.76
N VAL A 21 -5.35 -7.72 -27.10
CA VAL A 21 -5.39 -6.56 -26.19
C VAL A 21 -5.10 -5.27 -26.97
N THR A 22 -5.75 -5.08 -28.12
CA THR A 22 -5.94 -3.73 -28.66
C THR A 22 -7.05 -3.08 -27.85
N ALA A 23 -6.64 -2.08 -27.08
CA ALA A 23 -7.49 -1.24 -26.26
C ALA A 23 -8.60 -0.57 -27.07
N THR A 24 -9.75 -1.22 -27.18
CA THR A 24 -11.02 -0.51 -27.23
C THR A 24 -11.41 -0.22 -25.79
N SER A 25 -10.80 0.81 -25.21
CA SER A 25 -11.36 1.42 -24.00
C SER A 25 -12.69 2.00 -24.45
N PRO A 26 -13.84 1.42 -24.08
CA PRO A 26 -15.09 2.09 -24.38
C PRO A 26 -15.04 3.34 -23.52
N SER A 27 -14.95 4.52 -24.12
CA SER A 27 -15.43 5.73 -23.46
C SER A 27 -16.92 5.49 -23.23
N ARG A 28 -17.26 4.78 -22.15
CA ARG A 28 -18.61 4.79 -21.60
C ARG A 28 -18.82 6.23 -21.14
N GLY A 29 -19.27 7.06 -22.08
CA GLY A 29 -20.12 8.20 -21.80
C GLY A 29 -21.41 7.65 -21.22
N HIS A 30 -21.32 7.14 -19.99
CA HIS A 30 -22.49 6.89 -19.19
C HIS A 30 -22.96 8.26 -18.74
N HIS A 31 -23.98 8.77 -19.43
CA HIS A 31 -25.02 9.52 -18.76
C HIS A 31 -25.67 8.61 -17.69
N ARG A 32 -24.92 8.28 -16.63
CA ARG A 32 -25.46 7.78 -15.37
C ARG A 32 -26.33 8.92 -14.87
N GLY A 33 -27.65 8.74 -14.84
CA GLY A 33 -28.55 9.76 -14.31
C GLY A 33 -28.08 10.18 -12.93
N GLN A 34 -27.64 11.44 -12.80
CA GLN A 34 -27.30 12.25 -11.61
C GLN A 34 -26.80 11.57 -10.30
N ALA A 35 -26.33 10.32 -10.35
CA ALA A 35 -25.85 9.58 -9.20
C ALA A 35 -24.38 9.93 -8.94
N LEU A 36 -24.11 10.43 -7.74
CA LEU A 36 -22.78 10.75 -7.25
C LEU A 36 -22.27 9.62 -6.36
N ARG A 37 -21.07 9.11 -6.65
CA ARG A 37 -20.39 8.08 -5.87
C ARG A 37 -19.24 8.70 -5.10
N VAL A 38 -19.33 8.70 -3.77
CA VAL A 38 -18.28 9.27 -2.91
C VAL A 38 -17.73 8.23 -1.95
N ALA A 39 -16.49 8.45 -1.50
CA ALA A 39 -15.87 7.64 -0.46
C ALA A 39 -15.18 8.48 0.61
N THR A 40 -15.07 7.93 1.81
CA THR A 40 -14.19 8.44 2.86
C THR A 40 -13.23 7.35 3.31
N TYR A 41 -12.00 7.73 3.64
CA TYR A 41 -11.02 6.79 4.17
C TYR A 41 -9.96 7.46 5.06
N ASN A 42 -9.91 7.10 6.34
CA ASN A 42 -8.74 7.37 7.17
C ASN A 42 -7.60 6.46 6.71
N ILE A 43 -6.52 7.05 6.18
CA ILE A 43 -5.39 6.29 5.61
C ILE A 43 -4.27 6.06 6.61
N TRP A 44 -4.51 6.23 7.90
CA TRP A 44 -3.59 5.89 8.99
C TRP A 44 -2.14 6.34 8.73
N ASN A 45 -2.03 7.61 8.29
CA ASN A 45 -0.79 8.30 7.99
C ASN A 45 0.26 7.45 7.25
N VAL A 46 1.54 7.56 7.60
CA VAL A 46 2.65 6.77 7.02
C VAL A 46 2.97 5.51 7.83
N MET A 47 2.06 5.08 8.71
CA MET A 47 2.20 3.82 9.44
C MET A 47 2.41 2.67 8.46
N PHE A 48 3.31 1.75 8.81
CA PHE A 48 3.45 0.44 8.21
C PHE A 48 3.42 0.37 6.67
N ASN A 49 4.58 0.31 6.02
CA ASN A 49 4.68 -0.01 4.58
C ASN A 49 3.86 0.92 3.66
N TRP A 50 3.83 2.24 3.90
CA TRP A 50 3.12 3.21 3.05
C TRP A 50 3.38 3.01 1.53
N ASP A 51 4.63 2.74 1.15
CA ASP A 51 5.01 2.49 -0.25
C ASP A 51 4.34 1.27 -0.87
N VAL A 52 3.95 0.29 -0.06
CA VAL A 52 3.13 -0.85 -0.47
C VAL A 52 1.65 -0.48 -0.40
N ARG A 53 1.19 0.09 0.73
CA ARG A 53 -0.22 0.43 1.00
C ARG A 53 -0.81 1.35 -0.06
N LYS A 54 -0.11 2.39 -0.51
CA LYS A 54 -0.64 3.35 -1.50
C LYS A 54 -1.09 2.71 -2.80
N HIS A 55 -0.45 1.62 -3.22
CA HIS A 55 -0.86 0.86 -4.41
C HIS A 55 -2.17 0.10 -4.19
N HIS A 56 -2.36 -0.47 -3.00
CA HIS A 56 -3.62 -1.11 -2.63
C HIS A 56 -4.75 -0.09 -2.54
N ILE A 57 -4.51 1.04 -1.87
CA ILE A 57 -5.48 2.14 -1.75
C ILE A 57 -5.90 2.63 -3.15
N ALA A 58 -4.96 2.86 -4.06
CA ALA A 58 -5.26 3.23 -5.44
C ALA A 58 -6.05 2.15 -6.19
N ALA A 59 -5.74 0.86 -5.99
CA ALA A 59 -6.50 -0.24 -6.57
C ALA A 59 -7.95 -0.28 -6.04
N MET A 60 -8.15 -0.08 -4.73
CA MET A 60 -9.48 -0.01 -4.11
C MET A 60 -10.31 1.14 -4.66
N ILE A 61 -9.74 2.34 -4.75
CA ILE A 61 -10.44 3.53 -5.28
C ILE A 61 -10.85 3.31 -6.75
N ARG A 62 -9.96 2.68 -7.54
CA ARG A 62 -10.24 2.34 -8.94
C ARG A 62 -11.35 1.30 -9.07
N ALA A 63 -11.32 0.25 -8.25
CA ALA A 63 -12.33 -0.80 -8.24
C ALA A 63 -13.69 -0.28 -7.76
N ALA A 64 -13.68 0.61 -6.75
CA ALA A 64 -14.88 1.27 -6.25
C ALA A 64 -15.50 2.21 -7.29
N ASP A 65 -14.71 2.73 -8.24
CA ASP A 65 -15.15 3.64 -9.29
C ASP A 65 -15.93 4.85 -8.74
N VAL A 66 -15.33 5.50 -7.73
CA VAL A 66 -15.89 6.68 -7.07
C VAL A 66 -15.57 7.96 -7.82
N ASP A 67 -16.45 8.94 -7.73
CA ASP A 67 -16.31 10.26 -8.35
C ASP A 67 -15.39 11.18 -7.53
N ALA A 68 -15.52 11.11 -6.21
CA ALA A 68 -14.66 11.82 -5.27
C ALA A 68 -14.39 10.95 -4.04
N VAL A 69 -13.21 11.12 -3.45
CA VAL A 69 -12.80 10.44 -2.21
C VAL A 69 -12.12 11.44 -1.30
N ALA A 70 -12.51 11.45 -0.02
CA ALA A 70 -11.83 12.23 1.00
C ALA A 70 -11.02 11.38 1.95
N PHE A 71 -9.95 11.96 2.46
CA PHE A 71 -8.94 11.30 3.25
C PHE A 71 -8.68 12.03 4.56
N GLN A 72 -8.47 11.25 5.61
CA GLN A 72 -8.00 11.70 6.92
C GLN A 72 -6.57 11.18 7.15
N GLU A 73 -5.83 11.84 8.04
CA GLU A 73 -4.44 11.51 8.37
C GLU A 73 -3.47 11.57 7.17
N VAL A 74 -3.70 12.50 6.24
CA VAL A 74 -2.84 12.65 5.06
C VAL A 74 -1.54 13.35 5.46
N ARG A 75 -0.40 12.71 5.19
CA ARG A 75 0.93 13.25 5.47
C ARG A 75 1.56 13.99 4.30
N ALA A 76 2.36 14.99 4.63
CA ALA A 76 3.19 15.74 3.71
C ALA A 76 4.53 16.13 4.33
N ASP A 77 5.51 16.41 3.48
CA ASP A 77 6.73 17.12 3.89
C ASP A 77 6.42 18.59 4.24
N ARG A 78 7.39 19.27 4.88
CA ARG A 78 7.22 20.67 5.32
C ARG A 78 6.86 21.65 4.21
N ASP A 79 7.37 21.42 3.00
CA ASP A 79 7.15 22.29 1.84
C ASP A 79 5.93 21.87 1.00
N GLU A 80 5.24 20.80 1.41
CA GLU A 80 4.11 20.18 0.70
C GLU A 80 4.42 19.75 -0.75
N LYS A 81 5.71 19.60 -1.08
CA LYS A 81 6.18 19.10 -2.39
C LYS A 81 5.93 17.60 -2.54
N ARG A 82 5.95 16.88 -1.42
CA ARG A 82 5.62 15.47 -1.33
C ARG A 82 4.47 15.30 -0.36
N THR A 83 3.34 14.82 -0.86
CA THR A 83 2.18 14.47 -0.03
C THR A 83 1.67 13.08 -0.41
N GLN A 84 1.08 12.37 0.56
CA GLN A 84 0.41 11.10 0.28
C GLN A 84 -0.71 11.27 -0.77
N LEU A 85 -1.37 12.44 -0.78
CA LEU A 85 -2.39 12.77 -1.77
C LEU A 85 -1.82 12.89 -3.19
N LEU A 86 -0.65 13.50 -3.35
CA LEU A 86 0.05 13.59 -4.64
C LEU A 86 0.54 12.22 -5.11
N GLU A 87 1.05 11.39 -4.20
CA GLU A 87 1.44 10.01 -4.51
C GLU A 87 0.25 9.17 -4.98
N LEU A 88 -0.92 9.29 -4.32
CA LEU A 88 -2.15 8.62 -4.75
C LEU A 88 -2.66 9.15 -6.09
N LYS A 89 -2.63 10.47 -6.30
CA LYS A 89 -3.01 11.09 -7.58
C LYS A 89 -2.17 10.56 -8.75
N ALA A 90 -0.87 10.37 -8.55
CA ALA A 90 0.01 9.80 -9.57
C ALA A 90 -0.41 8.36 -10.00
N LEU A 91 -0.99 7.59 -9.07
CA LEU A 91 -1.52 6.25 -9.33
C LEU A 91 -2.96 6.25 -9.89
N LEU A 92 -3.62 7.41 -9.89
CA LEU A 92 -5.03 7.62 -10.18
C LEU A 92 -5.24 8.76 -11.20
N PRO A 93 -4.74 8.65 -12.44
CA PRO A 93 -4.72 9.75 -13.41
C PRO A 93 -6.11 10.28 -13.82
N SER A 94 -7.19 9.53 -13.59
CA SER A 94 -8.57 9.99 -13.79
C SER A 94 -9.02 11.02 -12.74
N TYR A 95 -8.37 11.09 -11.59
CA TYR A 95 -8.67 12.03 -10.50
C TYR A 95 -7.81 13.27 -10.64
N ARG A 96 -8.18 14.11 -11.62
CA ARG A 96 -7.38 15.28 -12.03
C ARG A 96 -7.32 16.37 -10.97
N TRP A 97 -8.36 16.46 -10.15
CA TRP A 97 -8.56 17.52 -9.16
C TRP A 97 -8.24 16.99 -7.77
N HIS A 98 -7.55 17.81 -6.98
CA HIS A 98 -7.19 17.47 -5.62
C HIS A 98 -7.15 18.72 -4.75
N ALA A 99 -7.37 18.54 -3.46
CA ALA A 99 -7.17 19.55 -2.44
C ALA A 99 -6.53 18.89 -1.21
N TYR A 100 -5.37 19.36 -0.81
CA TYR A 100 -4.73 19.01 0.45
C TYR A 100 -4.67 20.25 1.32
N HIS A 101 -4.94 20.09 2.62
CA HIS A 101 -4.73 21.16 3.58
C HIS A 101 -4.05 20.59 4.83
N PRO A 102 -2.88 21.10 5.22
CA PRO A 102 -2.24 20.73 6.47
C PRO A 102 -3.07 21.25 7.65
N VAL A 103 -3.16 20.43 8.70
CA VAL A 103 -3.90 20.75 9.93
C VAL A 103 -2.92 20.95 11.07
N GLN A 104 -1.89 20.12 11.15
CA GLN A 104 -0.92 20.19 12.23
C GLN A 104 0.47 19.75 11.81
N LYS A 105 1.46 20.21 12.57
CA LYS A 105 2.81 19.66 12.53
C LYS A 105 2.85 18.40 13.37
N VAL A 106 3.49 17.38 12.86
CA VAL A 106 3.75 16.15 13.60
C VAL A 106 5.19 16.14 14.05
N ILE A 107 5.37 15.87 15.33
CA ILE A 107 6.68 15.71 15.94
C ILE A 107 7.18 14.31 15.53
N PRO A 108 8.25 14.21 14.72
CA PRO A 108 8.83 12.93 14.40
C PRO A 108 9.36 12.28 15.69
N HIS A 109 9.22 10.96 15.80
CA HIS A 109 9.87 10.26 16.90
C HIS A 109 11.39 10.34 16.73
N LYS A 110 12.13 10.18 17.84
CA LYS A 110 13.59 10.30 17.84
C LYS A 110 14.21 9.35 16.81
N GLY A 111 15.01 9.91 15.90
CA GLY A 111 15.70 9.19 14.83
C GLY A 111 14.88 8.97 13.56
N ALA A 112 13.59 9.34 13.51
CA ALA A 112 12.79 9.15 12.31
C ALA A 112 13.34 10.00 11.14
N PRO A 113 13.33 9.47 9.91
CA PRO A 113 13.60 10.26 8.71
C PRO A 113 12.63 11.45 8.57
N LEU A 114 13.15 12.55 8.02
CA LEU A 114 12.35 13.72 7.63
C LEU A 114 11.49 13.44 6.39
N GLY A 115 10.51 14.31 6.10
CA GLY A 115 9.69 14.27 4.89
C GLY A 115 8.22 13.90 5.08
N TRP A 116 7.72 13.88 6.31
CA TRP A 116 6.31 13.64 6.65
C TRP A 116 5.86 14.48 7.85
N GLU A 117 6.38 15.68 8.00
CA GLU A 117 6.20 16.52 9.19
C GLU A 117 4.83 17.19 9.29
N MET A 118 4.02 17.13 8.25
CA MET A 118 2.68 17.70 8.24
C MET A 118 1.64 16.60 8.17
N GLU A 119 0.53 16.80 8.86
CA GLU A 119 -0.66 15.96 8.77
C GLU A 119 -1.89 16.81 8.50
N GLY A 120 -2.80 16.31 7.69
CA GLY A 120 -4.03 17.02 7.40
C GLY A 120 -5.08 16.21 6.64
N LEU A 121 -5.92 16.93 5.90
CA LEU A 121 -7.09 16.40 5.20
C LEU A 121 -6.89 16.51 3.69
N GLY A 122 -7.43 15.55 2.94
CA GLY A 122 -7.30 15.49 1.49
C GLY A 122 -8.59 15.17 0.78
N VAL A 123 -8.74 15.64 -0.46
CA VAL A 123 -9.78 15.23 -1.41
C VAL A 123 -9.14 14.93 -2.76
N LEU A 124 -9.51 13.80 -3.37
CA LEU A 124 -9.29 13.54 -4.81
C LEU A 124 -10.63 13.50 -5.52
N SER A 125 -10.71 14.10 -6.70
CA SER A 125 -11.95 14.20 -7.47
C SER A 125 -11.72 14.06 -8.98
N ARG A 126 -12.65 13.38 -9.65
CA ARG A 126 -12.77 13.37 -11.11
C ARG A 126 -13.38 14.68 -11.63
N TYR A 127 -14.20 15.33 -10.81
CA TYR A 127 -14.87 16.60 -11.11
C TYR A 127 -14.07 17.81 -10.61
N PRO A 128 -14.17 18.98 -11.26
CA PRO A 128 -13.51 20.21 -10.83
C PRO A 128 -13.82 20.60 -9.39
N ILE A 129 -12.76 20.81 -8.59
CA ILE A 129 -12.84 21.50 -7.31
C ILE A 129 -12.77 23.00 -7.59
N THR A 130 -13.87 23.71 -7.39
CA THR A 130 -14.00 25.14 -7.75
C THR A 130 -13.64 26.08 -6.62
N ALA A 131 -13.72 25.62 -5.37
CA ALA A 131 -13.36 26.39 -4.19
C ALA A 131 -12.99 25.45 -3.04
N THR A 132 -12.09 25.91 -2.16
CA THR A 132 -11.78 25.24 -0.90
C THR A 132 -11.71 26.26 0.23
N SER A 133 -12.17 25.89 1.42
CA SER A 133 -12.03 26.70 2.63
C SER A 133 -11.83 25.82 3.85
N LEU A 134 -11.16 26.37 4.87
CA LEU A 134 -10.96 25.71 6.15
C LEU A 134 -11.90 26.29 7.20
N GLN A 135 -12.43 25.41 8.03
CA GLN A 135 -13.12 25.76 9.26
C GLN A 135 -12.33 25.18 10.44
N PRO A 136 -11.47 25.99 11.09
CA PRO A 136 -10.83 25.59 12.34
C PRO A 136 -11.90 25.21 13.37
N LEU A 137 -11.67 24.12 14.07
CA LEU A 137 -12.55 23.68 15.15
C LEU A 137 -11.90 23.99 16.50
N THR A 138 -12.73 24.23 17.51
CA THR A 138 -12.23 24.45 18.87
C THR A 138 -11.39 23.24 19.30
N HIS A 139 -10.21 23.51 19.86
CA HIS A 139 -9.27 22.53 20.42
C HIS A 139 -8.89 22.96 21.84
N GLN A 140 -9.42 22.24 22.82
CA GLN A 140 -9.29 22.53 24.27
C GLN A 140 -9.22 21.25 25.11
N SER A 141 -9.21 20.09 24.47
CA SER A 141 -9.12 18.81 25.16
C SER A 141 -7.72 18.62 25.74
N PRO A 142 -7.60 18.22 27.02
CA PRO A 142 -6.33 17.75 27.55
C PRO A 142 -5.98 16.34 27.05
N LYS A 143 -6.95 15.59 26.53
CA LYS A 143 -6.78 14.21 26.08
C LYS A 143 -6.34 14.15 24.63
N ASP A 144 -7.05 14.84 23.75
CA ASP A 144 -6.70 14.92 22.34
C ASP A 144 -5.77 16.12 22.11
N LYS A 145 -4.52 15.86 21.75
CA LYS A 145 -3.53 16.91 21.46
C LYS A 145 -3.56 17.36 20.00
N ASN A 146 -4.33 16.69 19.16
CA ASN A 146 -4.35 16.97 17.73
C ASN A 146 -5.26 18.15 17.41
N GLN A 147 -4.78 19.04 16.55
CA GLN A 147 -5.63 20.11 16.01
C GLN A 147 -6.68 19.50 15.07
N ARG A 148 -7.90 20.03 15.13
CA ARG A 148 -9.04 19.55 14.32
C ARG A 148 -9.56 20.67 13.44
N THR A 149 -9.88 20.36 12.19
CA THR A 149 -10.45 21.30 11.21
C THR A 149 -11.45 20.58 10.34
N VAL A 150 -12.26 21.34 9.60
CA VAL A 150 -13.04 20.83 8.47
C VAL A 150 -12.51 21.41 7.17
N LEU A 151 -12.20 20.54 6.22
CA LEU A 151 -11.90 20.93 4.84
C LEU A 151 -13.20 20.96 4.05
N HIS A 152 -13.64 22.17 3.68
CA HIS A 152 -14.75 22.37 2.76
C HIS A 152 -14.23 22.45 1.32
N ALA A 153 -14.81 21.69 0.41
CA ALA A 153 -14.49 21.69 -1.01
C ALA A 153 -15.78 21.72 -1.85
N SER A 154 -15.86 22.65 -2.80
CA SER A 154 -16.97 22.73 -3.75
C SER A 154 -16.64 21.98 -5.03
N LEU A 155 -17.46 21.00 -5.39
CA LEU A 155 -17.35 20.23 -6.63
C LEU A 155 -18.39 20.68 -7.64
N ARG A 156 -17.97 20.88 -8.89
CA ARG A 156 -18.87 21.11 -10.02
C ARG A 156 -19.08 19.80 -10.79
N ILE A 157 -20.22 19.14 -10.54
CA ILE A 157 -20.54 17.82 -11.13
C ILE A 157 -21.07 17.98 -12.56
N SER A 158 -22.03 18.88 -12.74
CA SER A 158 -22.64 19.22 -14.04
C SER A 158 -23.14 20.67 -14.00
N PRO A 159 -23.53 21.27 -15.15
CA PRO A 159 -24.19 22.57 -15.14
C PRO A 159 -25.42 22.55 -14.22
N GLY A 160 -25.41 23.40 -13.18
CA GLY A 160 -26.49 23.50 -12.18
C GLY A 160 -26.36 22.59 -10.96
N LEU A 161 -25.42 21.63 -10.95
CA LEU A 161 -25.16 20.75 -9.80
C LEU A 161 -23.79 21.04 -9.19
N ASN A 162 -23.78 21.92 -8.19
CA ASN A 162 -22.65 22.14 -7.30
C ASN A 162 -22.87 21.39 -5.98
N VAL A 163 -21.86 20.66 -5.54
CA VAL A 163 -21.88 19.84 -4.33
C VAL A 163 -20.83 20.34 -3.36
N SER A 164 -21.23 20.65 -2.13
CA SER A 164 -20.31 21.02 -1.05
C SER A 164 -19.91 19.79 -0.25
N ILE A 165 -18.63 19.44 -0.27
CA ILE A 165 -18.06 18.36 0.55
C ILE A 165 -17.39 18.98 1.78
N ALA A 166 -17.71 18.48 2.95
CA ALA A 166 -17.05 18.79 4.21
C ALA A 166 -16.33 17.53 4.72
N VAL A 167 -15.00 17.55 4.69
CA VAL A 167 -14.14 16.46 5.19
C VAL A 167 -13.84 16.70 6.66
N VAL A 168 -14.11 15.70 7.49
CA VAL A 168 -13.90 15.79 8.94
C VAL A 168 -12.92 14.72 9.43
N HIS A 169 -12.14 15.08 10.45
CA HIS A 169 -11.50 14.13 11.36
C HIS A 169 -11.72 14.72 12.74
N LEU A 170 -12.73 14.26 13.47
CA LEU A 170 -13.11 14.85 14.75
C LEU A 170 -12.21 14.35 15.87
N SER A 171 -12.19 15.09 16.98
CA SER A 171 -11.50 14.66 18.19
C SER A 171 -12.04 13.33 18.70
N TYR A 172 -11.22 12.51 19.37
CA TYR A 172 -11.71 11.32 20.10
C TYR A 172 -12.19 11.64 21.52
N ASP A 173 -11.91 12.84 22.03
CA ASP A 173 -12.46 13.30 23.31
C ASP A 173 -13.93 13.72 23.15
N ARG A 174 -14.80 13.05 23.91
CA ARG A 174 -16.27 13.16 23.84
C ARG A 174 -16.79 14.58 23.99
N TRP A 175 -16.24 15.32 24.94
CA TRP A 175 -16.64 16.71 25.17
C TRP A 175 -16.33 17.59 23.94
N GLN A 176 -15.09 17.48 23.43
CA GLN A 176 -14.63 18.22 22.28
C GLN A 176 -15.43 17.86 21.02
N GLN A 177 -15.80 16.58 20.84
CA GLN A 177 -16.66 16.13 19.73
C GLN A 177 -17.99 16.90 19.67
N CYS A 178 -18.69 17.03 20.80
CA CYS A 178 -19.94 17.79 20.84
C CYS A 178 -19.75 19.25 20.43
N VAL A 179 -18.66 19.88 20.88
CA VAL A 179 -18.34 21.28 20.52
C VAL A 179 -18.01 21.40 19.03
N ASN A 180 -17.20 20.49 18.50
CA ASN A 180 -16.83 20.43 17.09
C ASN A 180 -18.06 20.28 16.20
N VAL A 181 -18.94 19.32 16.52
CA VAL A 181 -20.20 19.13 15.77
C VAL A 181 -21.08 20.37 15.82
N ALA A 182 -21.20 21.03 16.98
CA ALA A 182 -21.97 22.27 17.10
C ALA A 182 -21.45 23.39 16.18
N GLU A 183 -20.12 23.47 15.99
CA GLU A 183 -19.47 24.43 15.10
C GLU A 183 -19.72 24.09 13.64
N ILE A 184 -19.67 22.81 13.27
CA ILE A 184 -19.99 22.32 11.93
C ILE A 184 -21.44 22.66 11.59
N MET A 185 -22.38 22.34 12.49
CA MET A 185 -23.79 22.69 12.30
C MET A 185 -23.97 24.20 12.13
N LYS A 186 -23.35 25.02 12.98
CA LYS A 186 -23.41 26.49 12.86
C LYS A 186 -22.90 26.96 11.49
N HIS A 187 -21.78 26.41 11.02
CA HIS A 187 -21.21 26.77 9.73
C HIS A 187 -22.14 26.39 8.57
N VAL A 188 -22.63 25.15 8.54
CA VAL A 188 -23.55 24.67 7.50
C VAL A 188 -24.84 25.50 7.46
N ARG A 189 -25.39 25.88 8.62
CA ARG A 189 -26.56 26.77 8.68
C ARG A 189 -26.28 28.17 8.12
N GLY A 190 -25.07 28.68 8.32
CA GLY A 190 -24.66 29.99 7.81
C GLY A 190 -24.46 29.98 6.29
N THR A 191 -23.92 28.89 5.73
CA THR A 191 -23.62 28.78 4.29
C THR A 191 -24.77 28.23 3.46
N LYS A 192 -25.72 27.51 4.08
CA LYS A 192 -26.92 26.92 3.45
C LYS A 192 -26.64 26.24 2.09
N PRO A 193 -25.67 25.30 2.01
CA PRO A 193 -25.38 24.62 0.76
C PRO A 193 -26.60 23.81 0.30
N LYS A 194 -27.00 23.95 -0.97
CA LYS A 194 -28.13 23.20 -1.52
C LYS A 194 -27.88 21.70 -1.49
N HIS A 195 -26.73 21.26 -1.98
CA HIS A 195 -26.32 19.85 -1.93
C HIS A 195 -25.04 19.77 -1.10
N SER A 196 -25.14 19.21 0.10
CA SER A 196 -23.97 19.02 0.96
C SER A 196 -23.77 17.58 1.39
N ILE A 197 -22.51 17.23 1.57
CA ILE A 197 -22.07 15.93 2.06
C ILE A 197 -21.03 16.18 3.15
N ILE A 198 -21.23 15.60 4.33
CA ILE A 198 -20.21 15.58 5.39
C ILE A 198 -19.69 14.16 5.47
N LEU A 199 -18.39 13.98 5.31
CA LEU A 199 -17.79 12.65 5.34
C LEU A 199 -16.41 12.67 5.99
N GLY A 200 -16.05 11.56 6.62
CA GLY A 200 -14.80 11.50 7.37
C GLY A 200 -14.83 10.53 8.53
N ASP A 201 -13.79 10.63 9.35
CA ASP A 201 -13.70 9.97 10.64
C ASP A 201 -14.32 10.89 11.71
N PHE A 202 -15.50 10.51 12.21
CA PHE A 202 -16.21 11.27 13.23
C PHE A 202 -15.74 10.94 14.65
N ASN A 203 -14.90 9.91 14.82
CA ASN A 203 -14.52 9.38 16.13
C ASN A 203 -15.73 9.09 17.05
N THR A 204 -16.91 8.85 16.49
CA THR A 204 -18.12 8.54 17.26
C THR A 204 -18.28 7.03 17.42
N TYR A 205 -18.27 6.56 18.67
CA TYR A 205 -18.33 5.14 19.02
C TYR A 205 -19.75 4.72 19.45
N THR A 206 -19.99 3.41 19.53
CA THR A 206 -21.32 2.83 19.85
C THR A 206 -21.86 3.26 21.21
N ASP A 207 -20.99 3.54 22.16
CA ASP A 207 -21.33 3.99 23.51
C ASP A 207 -21.46 5.52 23.63
N TYR A 208 -21.23 6.25 22.55
CA TYR A 208 -21.33 7.71 22.49
C TYR A 208 -21.83 8.24 21.13
N PRO A 209 -23.11 7.96 20.76
CA PRO A 209 -23.67 8.37 19.47
C PRO A 209 -24.09 9.85 19.42
N TRP A 210 -24.16 10.53 20.56
CA TRP A 210 -24.79 11.84 20.72
C TRP A 210 -24.30 12.94 19.79
N PRO A 211 -22.98 13.08 19.48
CA PRO A 211 -22.52 14.06 18.51
C PRO A 211 -23.10 13.80 17.11
N LEU A 212 -23.15 12.53 16.68
CA LEU A 212 -23.68 12.16 15.37
C LEU A 212 -25.18 12.48 15.25
N GLU A 213 -25.97 12.16 16.29
CA GLU A 213 -27.40 12.48 16.32
C GLU A 213 -27.69 13.97 16.09
N GLY A 214 -26.81 14.86 16.57
CA GLY A 214 -26.92 16.29 16.33
C GLY A 214 -26.89 16.64 14.84
N LEU A 215 -25.99 16.04 14.07
CA LEU A 215 -25.93 16.23 12.62
C LEU A 215 -27.13 15.60 11.90
N LEU A 216 -27.58 14.44 12.37
CA LEU A 216 -28.74 13.76 11.76
C LEU A 216 -30.03 14.57 11.95
N GLN A 217 -30.21 15.21 13.11
CA GLN A 217 -31.39 16.01 13.42
C GLN A 217 -31.23 17.48 13.01
N GLY A 218 -30.00 17.98 12.86
CA GLY A 218 -29.68 19.40 12.68
C GLY A 218 -29.70 20.22 13.97
N TYR A 219 -29.95 19.59 15.12
CA TYR A 219 -29.93 20.17 16.47
C TYR A 219 -29.64 19.08 17.51
N PHE A 220 -29.23 19.47 18.72
CA PHE A 220 -29.16 18.53 19.84
C PHE A 220 -30.47 18.55 20.66
N SER A 221 -31.16 17.43 20.75
CA SER A 221 -32.37 17.28 21.58
C SER A 221 -32.10 17.44 23.08
N THR A 222 -33.15 17.60 23.89
CA THR A 222 -33.03 17.66 25.36
C THR A 222 -32.59 16.34 25.99
N THR A 223 -32.82 15.21 25.31
CA THR A 223 -32.36 13.87 25.73
C THR A 223 -30.92 13.58 25.32
N ASN A 224 -30.35 14.37 24.41
CA ASN A 224 -28.97 14.28 23.99
C ASN A 224 -28.02 14.72 25.11
N LYS A 225 -26.82 14.15 25.22
CA LYS A 225 -25.83 14.51 26.25
C LYS A 225 -24.91 15.66 25.86
N CYS A 226 -24.83 16.03 24.58
CA CYS A 226 -24.05 17.16 24.07
C CYS A 226 -24.55 18.58 24.42
N PRO A 227 -25.86 18.86 24.61
CA PRO A 227 -26.35 20.19 24.97
C PRO A 227 -25.66 20.81 26.19
N LYS A 228 -25.24 20.01 27.17
CA LYS A 228 -24.47 20.49 28.35
C LYS A 228 -23.20 21.25 27.96
N TYR A 229 -22.68 21.02 26.74
CA TYR A 229 -21.45 21.60 26.22
C TYR A 229 -21.68 22.57 25.05
N ALA A 230 -22.87 22.55 24.45
CA ALA A 230 -23.18 23.24 23.20
C ALA A 230 -24.52 24.01 23.19
N ALA A 231 -25.21 24.16 24.32
CA ALA A 231 -26.58 24.71 24.40
C ALA A 231 -26.78 26.05 23.67
N ARG A 232 -25.78 26.94 23.67
CA ARG A 232 -25.86 28.25 22.98
C ARG A 232 -25.72 28.17 21.44
N LYS A 233 -25.49 26.98 20.87
CA LYS A 233 -25.26 26.76 19.44
C LYS A 233 -26.39 25.97 18.76
N ASN A 234 -27.44 25.56 19.50
CA ASN A 234 -28.64 25.01 18.88
C ASN A 234 -29.37 26.09 18.07
N PRO A 235 -29.96 25.74 16.91
CA PRO A 235 -30.83 26.64 16.17
C PRO A 235 -32.08 26.95 16.99
N THR A 236 -32.55 28.19 16.92
CA THR A 236 -33.77 28.64 17.60
C THR A 236 -35.00 28.58 16.70
N LEU A 237 -34.81 28.45 15.39
CA LEU A 237 -35.86 28.41 14.37
C LEU A 237 -35.78 27.11 13.57
N GLU A 238 -36.92 26.47 13.32
CA GLU A 238 -37.01 25.23 12.55
C GLU A 238 -36.55 25.39 11.09
N ALA A 239 -36.78 26.55 10.49
CA ALA A 239 -36.32 26.89 9.13
C ALA A 239 -34.79 26.93 9.00
N GLU A 240 -34.05 26.93 10.10
CA GLU A 240 -32.59 26.87 10.12
C GLU A 240 -32.04 25.44 10.23
N LEU A 241 -32.89 24.44 10.39
CA LEU A 241 -32.46 23.05 10.53
C LEU A 241 -31.89 22.53 9.21
N VAL A 242 -30.62 22.11 9.26
CA VAL A 242 -29.98 21.34 8.21
C VAL A 242 -29.67 19.96 8.78
N SER A 243 -30.52 18.99 8.42
CA SER A 243 -30.39 17.59 8.80
C SER A 243 -29.64 16.79 7.73
N TYR A 244 -29.07 15.67 8.18
CA TYR A 244 -28.33 14.75 7.32
C TYR A 244 -28.82 13.31 7.48
N THR A 245 -28.71 12.55 6.40
CA THR A 245 -28.99 11.12 6.33
C THR A 245 -27.68 10.35 6.35
N ASP A 246 -27.52 9.42 7.31
CA ASP A 246 -26.39 8.50 7.37
C ASP A 246 -26.53 7.44 6.28
N ALA A 247 -25.63 7.47 5.29
CA ALA A 247 -25.73 6.61 4.11
C ALA A 247 -25.75 5.12 4.43
N TRP A 248 -24.99 4.69 5.45
CA TRP A 248 -25.01 3.29 5.87
C TRP A 248 -26.29 2.93 6.61
N GLY A 249 -26.72 3.78 7.55
CA GLY A 249 -27.93 3.56 8.34
C GLY A 249 -29.19 3.46 7.47
N GLU A 250 -29.26 4.28 6.42
CA GLU A 250 -30.38 4.32 5.48
C GLU A 250 -30.54 2.99 4.70
N VAL A 251 -29.45 2.47 4.13
CA VAL A 251 -29.52 1.35 3.18
C VAL A 251 -29.10 0.00 3.78
N ASN A 252 -28.56 -0.01 5.01
CA ASN A 252 -28.17 -1.22 5.74
C ASN A 252 -28.63 -1.18 7.22
N PRO A 253 -29.93 -0.95 7.52
CA PRO A 253 -30.40 -0.72 8.89
C PRO A 253 -30.13 -1.88 9.86
N ASN A 254 -30.03 -3.11 9.34
CA ASN A 254 -29.83 -4.33 10.13
C ASN A 254 -28.36 -4.79 10.21
N LYS A 255 -27.41 -3.94 9.79
CA LYS A 255 -25.97 -4.28 9.83
C LYS A 255 -25.20 -3.23 10.61
N ASN A 256 -24.28 -3.68 11.46
CA ASN A 256 -23.46 -2.80 12.29
C ASN A 256 -22.57 -1.84 11.47
N GLY A 257 -22.04 -2.33 10.35
CA GLY A 257 -21.19 -1.55 9.45
C GLY A 257 -19.88 -1.10 10.05
N PHE A 258 -19.32 -1.85 11.00
CA PHE A 258 -18.09 -1.46 11.66
C PHE A 258 -16.97 -1.18 10.66
N THR A 259 -16.32 -0.04 10.84
CA THR A 259 -15.22 0.42 10.00
C THR A 259 -13.91 0.45 10.76
N PHE A 260 -13.91 0.45 12.10
CA PHE A 260 -12.70 0.63 12.91
C PHE A 260 -12.38 -0.58 13.81
N SER A 261 -11.10 -0.96 13.88
CA SER A 261 -10.56 -2.01 14.73
C SER A 261 -9.51 -1.45 15.69
N ASN A 262 -9.58 -1.81 16.98
CA ASN A 262 -8.58 -1.40 17.95
C ASN A 262 -7.42 -2.42 17.96
N MET A 263 -6.44 -2.21 17.08
CA MET A 263 -5.21 -3.01 17.05
C MET A 263 -4.51 -2.98 18.42
N PRO A 264 -3.86 -4.08 18.87
CA PRO A 264 -3.39 -5.23 18.10
C PRO A 264 -4.42 -6.35 17.92
N GLN A 265 -5.56 -6.32 18.61
CA GLN A 265 -6.56 -7.38 18.52
C GLN A 265 -7.41 -7.16 17.27
N PRO A 266 -7.22 -7.94 16.20
CA PRO A 266 -7.95 -7.75 14.97
C PRO A 266 -9.45 -7.98 15.22
N GLY A 267 -10.27 -7.08 14.69
CA GLY A 267 -11.72 -7.14 14.83
C GLY A 267 -12.33 -5.75 14.82
N PHE A 268 -13.22 -5.50 13.86
CA PHE A 268 -13.92 -4.23 13.78
C PHE A 268 -14.95 -4.14 14.92
N GLN A 269 -14.86 -3.10 15.74
CA GLN A 269 -15.64 -2.94 16.97
C GLN A 269 -16.55 -1.71 16.95
N SER A 270 -16.24 -0.74 16.08
CA SER A 270 -17.01 0.49 15.97
C SER A 270 -17.09 0.96 14.53
N ARG A 271 -18.02 1.88 14.31
CA ARG A 271 -18.16 2.62 13.06
C ARG A 271 -17.88 4.06 13.44
N PRO A 272 -16.69 4.63 13.28
CA PRO A 272 -16.48 6.07 13.41
C PRO A 272 -16.50 6.79 12.05
N ASP A 273 -16.24 6.08 10.96
CA ASP A 273 -16.28 6.63 9.60
C ASP A 273 -17.72 6.74 9.09
N ARG A 274 -18.09 7.89 8.52
CA ARG A 274 -19.44 8.12 7.97
C ARG A 274 -19.40 8.88 6.66
N ILE A 275 -20.48 8.71 5.89
CA ILE A 275 -20.88 9.59 4.80
C ILE A 275 -22.31 10.05 5.10
N LEU A 276 -22.49 11.35 5.28
CA LEU A 276 -23.75 11.99 5.63
C LEU A 276 -24.19 12.89 4.46
N PHE A 277 -25.37 12.65 3.90
CA PHE A 277 -25.94 13.45 2.80
C PHE A 277 -27.01 14.40 3.34
N SER A 278 -27.11 15.64 2.83
CA SER A 278 -28.20 16.55 3.23
C SER A 278 -29.57 15.94 2.90
N SER A 279 -30.41 15.72 3.92
CA SER A 279 -31.58 14.84 3.82
C SER A 279 -32.62 15.27 2.80
N LYS A 280 -32.73 16.58 2.52
CA LYS A 280 -33.73 17.14 1.59
C LYS A 280 -33.27 17.15 0.13
N SER A 281 -32.02 16.80 -0.15
CA SER A 281 -31.38 17.05 -1.45
C SER A 281 -30.77 15.82 -2.08
N TRP A 282 -30.81 14.69 -1.36
CA TRP A 282 -30.21 13.44 -1.80
C TRP A 282 -31.10 12.26 -1.44
N ARG A 283 -31.16 11.29 -2.34
CA ARG A 283 -31.62 9.93 -2.07
C ARG A 283 -30.43 8.99 -2.08
N VAL A 284 -30.18 8.30 -0.96
CA VAL A 284 -29.07 7.33 -0.86
C VAL A 284 -29.49 6.02 -1.53
N ASN A 285 -28.72 5.57 -2.51
CA ASN A 285 -29.00 4.35 -3.27
C ASN A 285 -28.27 3.12 -2.71
N SER A 286 -27.03 3.29 -2.25
CA SER A 286 -26.20 2.18 -1.80
C SER A 286 -25.07 2.65 -0.89
N CYS A 287 -24.63 1.80 0.04
CA CYS A 287 -23.46 2.02 0.88
C CYS A 287 -22.78 0.68 1.18
N HIS A 288 -21.46 0.59 1.00
CA HIS A 288 -20.66 -0.62 1.23
C HIS A 288 -19.27 -0.27 1.77
N LEU A 289 -18.59 -1.27 2.35
CA LEU A 289 -17.26 -1.13 2.95
C LEU A 289 -16.21 -1.86 2.10
N LEU A 290 -14.99 -1.32 2.05
CA LEU A 290 -13.84 -1.89 1.34
C LEU A 290 -12.58 -1.79 2.21
N GLY A 291 -11.58 -2.65 1.94
CA GLY A 291 -10.27 -2.59 2.60
C GLY A 291 -10.05 -3.58 3.74
N HIS A 292 -10.72 -4.73 3.72
CA HIS A 292 -10.50 -5.79 4.71
C HIS A 292 -9.04 -6.28 4.69
N GLY A 293 -8.41 -6.30 5.86
CA GLY A 293 -6.99 -6.66 6.01
C GLY A 293 -6.63 -8.06 5.51
N GLU A 294 -7.55 -9.03 5.55
CA GLU A 294 -7.29 -10.37 5.00
C GLU A 294 -6.95 -10.36 3.51
N GLU A 295 -7.63 -9.52 2.72
CA GLU A 295 -7.39 -9.41 1.28
C GLU A 295 -6.01 -8.79 1.04
N TYR A 296 -5.70 -7.73 1.78
CA TYR A 296 -4.40 -7.07 1.76
C TYR A 296 -3.27 -8.04 2.13
N ALA A 297 -3.41 -8.77 3.24
CA ALA A 297 -2.42 -9.75 3.70
C ALA A 297 -2.17 -10.82 2.64
N LYS A 298 -3.23 -11.44 2.11
CA LYS A 298 -3.14 -12.48 1.07
C LYS A 298 -2.42 -11.95 -0.19
N MET A 299 -2.70 -10.73 -0.61
CA MET A 299 -2.15 -10.16 -1.84
C MET A 299 -0.73 -9.59 -1.68
N LEU A 300 -0.39 -9.04 -0.52
CA LEU A 300 0.76 -8.14 -0.38
C LEU A 300 1.82 -8.60 0.61
N THR A 301 1.65 -9.73 1.29
CA THR A 301 2.67 -10.31 2.19
C THR A 301 4.06 -10.34 1.53
N LEU A 302 4.18 -10.84 0.31
CA LEU A 302 5.48 -10.88 -0.39
C LEU A 302 6.07 -9.48 -0.64
N ARG A 303 5.23 -8.48 -0.96
CA ARG A 303 5.69 -7.09 -1.14
C ARG A 303 6.08 -6.44 0.17
N ILE A 304 5.38 -6.75 1.26
CA ILE A 304 5.71 -6.28 2.62
C ILE A 304 7.05 -6.89 3.05
N THR A 305 7.22 -8.20 2.91
CA THR A 305 8.49 -8.88 3.20
C THR A 305 9.64 -8.31 2.37
N TRP A 306 9.40 -8.03 1.08
CA TRP A 306 10.40 -7.37 0.23
C TRP A 306 10.73 -5.95 0.72
N ASN A 307 9.72 -5.14 1.06
CA ASN A 307 9.92 -3.79 1.59
C ASN A 307 10.71 -3.79 2.91
N ARG A 308 10.46 -4.79 3.77
CA ARG A 308 11.22 -5.02 5.01
C ARG A 308 12.67 -5.37 4.68
N LEU A 309 12.93 -6.30 3.78
CA LEU A 309 14.29 -6.63 3.34
C LEU A 309 15.04 -5.39 2.81
N THR A 310 14.41 -4.59 1.94
CA THR A 310 15.06 -3.38 1.40
C THR A 310 15.31 -2.32 2.46
N THR A 311 14.41 -2.17 3.44
CA THR A 311 14.58 -1.25 4.56
C THR A 311 15.75 -1.68 5.45
N LEU A 312 15.86 -2.97 5.76
CA LEU A 312 16.97 -3.53 6.54
C LEU A 312 18.31 -3.36 5.81
N LEU A 313 18.36 -3.64 4.51
CA LEU A 313 19.58 -3.49 3.72
C LEU A 313 20.01 -2.01 3.62
N SER A 314 19.06 -1.08 3.49
CA SER A 314 19.35 0.36 3.54
C SER A 314 19.89 0.77 4.92
N ALA A 315 19.32 0.24 6.00
CA ALA A 315 19.85 0.44 7.35
C ALA A 315 21.29 -0.08 7.49
N ALA A 316 21.59 -1.27 6.95
CA ALA A 316 22.91 -1.86 6.97
C ALA A 316 23.93 -1.08 6.11
N GLU A 317 23.50 -0.58 4.96
CA GLU A 317 24.29 0.32 4.11
C GLU A 317 24.64 1.62 4.85
N ASN A 318 23.67 2.24 5.53
CA ASN A 318 23.91 3.44 6.34
C ASN A 318 24.84 3.17 7.53
N ALA A 319 24.82 1.95 8.10
CA ALA A 319 25.77 1.55 9.13
C ALA A 319 27.20 1.37 8.58
N PHE A 320 27.32 0.92 7.32
CA PHE A 320 28.61 0.74 6.64
C PHE A 320 29.21 2.07 6.15
N TYR A 321 28.38 2.96 5.63
CA TYR A 321 28.75 4.33 5.24
C TYR A 321 28.15 5.32 6.24
N PRO A 322 28.74 5.44 7.45
CA PRO A 322 28.13 6.17 8.54
C PRO A 322 27.81 7.62 8.14
N THR A 323 26.52 7.91 8.02
CA THR A 323 26.01 9.27 7.99
C THR A 323 25.98 9.83 9.42
N THR A 324 26.09 11.14 9.58
CA THR A 324 26.18 11.79 10.91
C THR A 324 24.93 11.67 11.79
N THR A 325 23.81 11.14 11.28
CA THR A 325 22.54 11.04 12.02
C THR A 325 22.06 9.60 12.19
N PRO A 326 21.90 9.12 13.44
CA PRO A 326 21.20 7.87 13.74
C PRO A 326 19.80 7.86 13.11
N ARG A 327 19.44 6.75 12.46
CA ARG A 327 18.11 6.56 11.86
C ARG A 327 17.35 5.48 12.62
N GLY A 328 16.11 5.82 12.99
CA GLY A 328 15.10 4.92 13.55
C GLY A 328 14.07 4.54 12.50
N CYS A 329 12.89 4.12 12.96
CA CYS A 329 11.78 3.76 12.09
C CYS A 329 11.19 5.01 11.44
N LEU A 330 10.34 4.82 10.43
CA LEU A 330 9.64 5.96 9.84
C LEU A 330 8.50 6.44 10.73
N HIS A 331 7.87 5.50 11.43
CA HIS A 331 6.71 5.72 12.26
C HIS A 331 6.87 5.06 13.64
N ASP A 332 5.97 5.39 14.55
CA ASP A 332 5.87 4.73 15.84
C ASP A 332 5.42 3.28 15.65
N CYS A 333 6.11 2.32 16.28
CA CYS A 333 5.75 0.90 16.20
C CYS A 333 4.61 0.54 17.17
N GLY A 334 4.12 1.50 17.95
CA GLY A 334 3.07 1.31 18.93
C GLY A 334 3.54 0.52 20.15
N PRO A 335 2.67 0.34 21.16
CA PRO A 335 3.03 -0.23 22.46
C PRO A 335 3.51 -1.69 22.40
N HIS A 336 3.20 -2.41 21.33
CA HIS A 336 3.56 -3.82 21.14
C HIS A 336 4.77 -4.02 20.22
N GLY A 337 5.16 -2.98 19.50
CA GLY A 337 6.26 -3.00 18.56
C GLY A 337 7.54 -2.43 19.14
N SER A 338 8.66 -2.76 18.50
CA SER A 338 9.94 -2.11 18.68
C SER A 338 10.54 -1.81 17.33
N CYS A 339 11.27 -0.70 17.24
CA CYS A 339 12.00 -0.38 16.04
C CYS A 339 13.35 -1.11 16.01
N ARG A 340 13.59 -1.92 14.98
CA ARG A 340 14.88 -2.55 14.70
C ARG A 340 15.22 -2.36 13.23
N CYS A 341 16.36 -1.72 12.95
CA CYS A 341 16.83 -1.52 11.57
C CYS A 341 15.81 -0.80 10.66
N GLY A 342 15.05 0.14 11.21
CA GLY A 342 14.01 0.87 10.49
C GLY A 342 12.69 0.10 10.30
N ILE A 343 12.56 -1.08 10.91
CA ILE A 343 11.42 -1.98 10.79
C ILE A 343 10.77 -2.20 12.16
N CYS A 344 9.44 -2.24 12.19
CA CYS A 344 8.71 -2.60 13.40
C CYS A 344 8.62 -4.13 13.56
N VAL A 345 8.96 -4.62 14.75
CA VAL A 345 8.86 -6.03 15.15
C VAL A 345 8.21 -6.17 16.51
N SER A 346 7.60 -7.32 16.78
CA SER A 346 7.01 -7.63 18.10
C SER A 346 8.05 -7.58 19.21
N GLY A 347 7.67 -7.08 20.39
CA GLY A 347 8.53 -7.11 21.59
C GLY A 347 8.37 -5.92 22.54
N GLY A 348 7.47 -4.98 22.22
CA GLY A 348 7.26 -3.74 22.97
C GLY A 348 8.47 -2.79 22.95
N ASP A 349 8.30 -1.58 23.49
CA ASP A 349 9.27 -0.49 23.36
C ASP A 349 10.69 -0.77 23.89
N LYS A 350 10.87 -1.82 24.71
CA LYS A 350 12.13 -2.16 25.37
C LYS A 350 13.18 -2.77 24.43
N ASN A 351 12.77 -3.26 23.25
CA ASN A 351 13.65 -3.95 22.31
C ASN A 351 14.09 -3.07 21.13
N ARG A 352 14.00 -1.74 21.28
CA ARG A 352 14.44 -0.79 20.26
C ARG A 352 15.95 -0.86 20.07
N CYS A 353 16.38 -0.79 18.82
CA CYS A 353 17.78 -0.65 18.47
C CYS A 353 17.99 0.55 17.54
N GLU A 354 18.94 1.42 17.89
CA GLU A 354 19.33 2.59 17.09
C GLU A 354 20.54 2.25 16.20
N ILE A 355 20.45 2.54 14.90
CA ILE A 355 21.57 2.40 13.95
C ILE A 355 22.70 3.35 14.37
N PRO A 356 23.98 2.92 14.36
CA PRO A 356 24.53 1.71 13.72
C PRO A 356 24.63 0.47 14.61
N ASN A 357 24.15 0.51 15.85
CA ASN A 357 24.48 -0.49 16.88
C ASN A 357 23.57 -1.74 16.85
N CYS A 358 22.95 -2.04 15.70
CA CYS A 358 22.03 -3.16 15.57
C CYS A 358 22.72 -4.35 14.91
N PRO A 359 22.72 -5.54 15.54
CA PRO A 359 23.39 -6.70 14.98
C PRO A 359 22.80 -7.09 13.62
N GLU A 360 21.49 -6.92 13.42
CA GLU A 360 20.76 -7.36 12.23
C GLU A 360 20.98 -6.47 11.01
N CYS A 361 21.46 -5.24 11.20
CA CYS A 361 21.81 -4.30 10.14
C CYS A 361 23.15 -3.63 10.43
N SER A 362 24.12 -4.41 10.89
CA SER A 362 25.48 -3.94 11.11
C SER A 362 26.22 -3.71 9.78
N ALA A 363 27.34 -3.00 9.84
CA ALA A 363 28.25 -2.85 8.70
C ALA A 363 28.74 -4.22 8.17
N ASP A 364 28.90 -5.21 9.06
CA ASP A 364 29.28 -6.58 8.71
C ASP A 364 28.19 -7.29 7.89
N VAL A 365 26.91 -7.10 8.25
CA VAL A 365 25.77 -7.61 7.47
C VAL A 365 25.83 -7.06 6.05
N PHE A 366 26.07 -5.75 5.88
CA PHE A 366 26.17 -5.16 4.55
C PHE A 366 27.39 -5.65 3.76
N ARG A 367 28.56 -5.77 4.41
CA ARG A 367 29.77 -6.35 3.80
C ARG A 367 29.52 -7.78 3.32
N ASN A 368 28.90 -8.62 4.16
CA ASN A 368 28.55 -9.98 3.82
C ASN A 368 27.55 -10.03 2.65
N TYR A 369 26.55 -9.13 2.63
CA TYR A 369 25.63 -8.99 1.50
C TYR A 369 26.36 -8.70 0.19
N LEU A 370 27.34 -7.78 0.18
CA LEU A 370 28.12 -7.48 -1.02
C LEU A 370 28.93 -8.69 -1.50
N ILE A 371 29.59 -9.41 -0.59
CA ILE A 371 30.36 -10.63 -0.92
C ILE A 371 29.44 -11.69 -1.52
N ILE A 372 28.33 -12.00 -0.85
CA ILE A 372 27.35 -12.99 -1.31
C ILE A 372 26.76 -12.60 -2.66
N LYS A 373 26.46 -11.30 -2.87
CA LYS A 373 25.95 -10.79 -4.15
C LYS A 373 26.95 -11.03 -5.29
N VAL A 374 28.24 -10.78 -5.07
CA VAL A 374 29.29 -11.05 -6.07
C VAL A 374 29.42 -12.55 -6.34
N LEU A 375 29.46 -13.39 -5.31
CA LEU A 375 29.51 -14.85 -5.45
C LEU A 375 28.30 -15.39 -6.20
N PHE A 376 27.10 -14.88 -5.92
CA PHE A 376 25.87 -15.26 -6.60
C PHE A 376 25.93 -14.89 -8.09
N ILE A 377 26.38 -13.68 -8.44
CA ILE A 377 26.55 -13.26 -9.84
C ILE A 377 27.52 -14.19 -10.57
N ILE A 378 28.66 -14.50 -9.95
CA ILE A 378 29.66 -15.44 -10.48
C ILE A 378 29.03 -16.82 -10.75
N LEU A 379 28.28 -17.36 -9.79
CA LEU A 379 27.62 -18.67 -9.93
C LEU A 379 26.54 -18.67 -11.01
N VAL A 380 25.73 -17.62 -11.12
CA VAL A 380 24.69 -17.49 -12.16
C VAL A 380 25.33 -17.45 -13.55
N VAL A 381 26.37 -16.64 -13.74
CA VAL A 381 27.11 -16.56 -15.01
C VAL A 381 27.69 -17.92 -15.37
N GLN A 382 28.35 -18.59 -14.41
CA GLN A 382 28.93 -19.91 -14.64
C GLN A 382 27.85 -20.96 -14.96
N PHE A 383 26.70 -20.93 -14.28
CA PHE A 383 25.58 -21.84 -14.54
C PHE A 383 25.04 -21.66 -15.97
N LEU A 384 24.82 -20.40 -16.40
CA LEU A 384 24.35 -20.09 -17.76
C LEU A 384 25.35 -20.56 -18.82
N VAL A 385 26.64 -20.30 -18.63
CA VAL A 385 27.70 -20.81 -19.54
C VAL A 385 27.69 -22.33 -19.60
N SER A 386 27.61 -22.99 -18.45
CA SER A 386 27.55 -24.46 -18.34
C SER A 386 26.32 -25.03 -19.05
N LEU A 387 25.16 -24.38 -18.92
CA LEU A 387 23.91 -24.77 -19.56
C LEU A 387 24.02 -24.67 -21.08
N VAL A 388 24.57 -23.57 -21.60
CA VAL A 388 24.79 -23.39 -23.05
C VAL A 388 25.73 -24.46 -23.57
N LEU A 389 26.87 -24.71 -22.91
CA LEU A 389 27.82 -25.75 -23.31
C LEU A 389 27.19 -27.15 -23.28
N PHE A 390 26.37 -27.44 -22.27
CA PHE A 390 25.64 -28.70 -22.16
C PHE A 390 24.66 -28.90 -23.32
N VAL A 391 23.85 -27.87 -23.65
CA VAL A 391 22.92 -27.92 -24.78
C VAL A 391 23.66 -28.13 -26.11
N LEU A 392 24.77 -27.43 -26.33
CA LEU A 392 25.60 -27.61 -27.52
C LEU A 392 26.17 -29.02 -27.62
N GLN A 393 26.65 -29.57 -26.50
CA GLN A 393 27.16 -30.95 -26.43
C GLN A 393 26.06 -31.97 -26.75
N CYS A 394 24.87 -31.81 -26.18
CA CYS A 394 23.70 -32.66 -26.46
C CYS A 394 23.30 -32.60 -27.95
N ARG A 395 23.30 -31.41 -28.55
CA ARG A 395 23.03 -31.24 -30.00
C ARG A 395 24.08 -31.94 -30.86
N ALA A 396 25.36 -31.79 -30.53
CA ALA A 396 26.45 -32.44 -31.27
C ALA A 396 26.34 -33.98 -31.20
N ARG A 397 26.08 -34.53 -30.00
CA ARG A 397 25.85 -35.97 -29.81
C ARG A 397 24.64 -36.48 -30.58
N ARG A 398 23.53 -35.73 -30.57
CA ARG A 398 22.33 -36.07 -31.35
C ARG A 398 22.62 -36.13 -32.84
N LYS A 399 23.39 -35.15 -33.37
CA LYS A 399 23.79 -35.13 -34.78
C LYS A 399 24.67 -36.35 -35.13
N GLN A 400 25.61 -36.70 -34.26
CA GLN A 400 26.46 -37.88 -34.44
C GLN A 400 25.66 -39.19 -34.42
N ALA A 401 24.73 -39.34 -33.48
CA ALA A 401 23.88 -40.52 -33.38
C ALA A 401 22.96 -40.69 -34.60
N LEU A 402 22.42 -39.58 -35.14
CA LEU A 402 21.66 -39.57 -36.39
C LEU A 402 22.53 -39.99 -37.59
N SER A 403 23.78 -39.55 -37.66
CA SER A 403 24.69 -39.95 -38.74
C SER A 403 25.18 -41.40 -38.64
N SER A 404 25.22 -41.98 -37.44
CA SER A 404 25.73 -43.33 -37.22
C SER A 404 24.66 -44.43 -37.31
N GLY A 405 23.42 -44.09 -37.69
CA GLY A 405 22.32 -45.06 -37.84
C GLY A 405 21.91 -45.81 -36.57
N SER A 406 22.36 -45.37 -35.38
CA SER A 406 22.12 -46.08 -34.12
C SER A 406 20.82 -45.56 -33.47
N SER A 407 19.81 -46.42 -33.38
CA SER A 407 18.47 -46.12 -32.86
C SER A 407 18.39 -45.99 -31.33
N SER A 408 19.48 -46.19 -30.59
CA SER A 408 19.55 -46.06 -29.12
C SER A 408 19.73 -44.61 -28.63
N LEU A 409 18.85 -43.70 -29.07
CA LEU A 409 19.04 -42.25 -28.93
C LEU A 409 18.64 -41.65 -27.57
N ILE A 410 17.90 -42.37 -26.72
CA ILE A 410 17.22 -41.74 -25.56
C ILE A 410 18.03 -41.83 -24.24
N PHE A 411 18.94 -42.80 -24.08
CA PHE A 411 19.70 -42.98 -22.83
C PHE A 411 21.19 -42.57 -22.90
N SER A 412 21.72 -42.21 -24.07
CA SER A 412 23.15 -41.95 -24.25
C SER A 412 23.62 -40.54 -23.83
N CYS A 413 22.70 -39.59 -23.62
CA CYS A 413 23.09 -38.24 -23.16
C CYS A 413 23.75 -38.25 -21.77
N CYS A 414 23.41 -39.21 -20.91
CA CYS A 414 23.99 -39.39 -19.57
C CYS A 414 25.06 -40.49 -19.51
N SER A 415 25.36 -41.17 -20.62
CA SER A 415 26.36 -42.24 -20.63
C SER A 415 27.78 -41.67 -20.45
N PHE A 416 28.44 -42.10 -19.38
CA PHE A 416 29.82 -41.72 -18.99
C PHE A 416 30.91 -42.39 -19.85
N GLY A 417 30.57 -42.87 -21.05
CA GLY A 417 31.50 -43.59 -21.94
C GLY A 417 32.75 -42.78 -22.30
N ASN A 418 33.91 -43.37 -22.03
CA ASN A 418 35.23 -42.73 -22.00
C ASN A 418 35.88 -42.49 -23.39
N ARG A 419 35.09 -42.37 -24.47
CA ARG A 419 35.62 -42.33 -25.85
C ARG A 419 35.23 -41.07 -26.60
N TYR A 420 35.91 -39.94 -26.37
CA TYR A 420 35.92 -38.80 -27.30
C TYR A 420 37.26 -38.04 -27.22
N SER A 421 38.27 -38.51 -27.93
CA SER A 421 39.50 -37.76 -28.27
C SER A 421 39.48 -37.18 -29.69
N ALA A 422 38.29 -36.97 -30.27
CA ALA A 422 38.16 -36.26 -31.55
C ALA A 422 37.61 -34.85 -31.28
N THR A 423 38.50 -33.92 -30.97
CA THR A 423 38.15 -32.50 -30.91
C THR A 423 37.78 -32.03 -32.32
N PRO A 424 36.59 -31.44 -32.52
CA PRO A 424 36.25 -30.83 -33.80
C PRO A 424 37.25 -29.70 -34.11
N LYS A 425 37.72 -29.61 -35.37
CA LYS A 425 38.65 -28.57 -35.83
C LYS A 425 37.97 -27.19 -35.78
N VAL A 426 38.03 -26.53 -34.62
CA VAL A 426 37.60 -25.14 -34.45
C VAL A 426 38.69 -24.20 -35.04
N PRO A 427 38.33 -23.09 -35.71
CA PRO A 427 39.30 -22.14 -36.27
C PRO A 427 40.28 -21.59 -35.22
N ARG A 428 41.58 -21.51 -35.56
CA ARG A 428 42.69 -21.13 -34.67
C ARG A 428 42.46 -19.80 -33.92
N SER A 429 41.83 -18.80 -34.54
CA SER A 429 41.56 -17.50 -33.89
C SER A 429 40.56 -17.58 -32.74
N ARG A 430 39.58 -18.50 -32.80
CA ARG A 430 38.61 -18.73 -31.71
C ARG A 430 39.17 -19.65 -30.62
N LEU A 431 40.19 -20.46 -30.93
CA LEU A 431 40.90 -21.27 -29.93
C LEU A 431 41.63 -20.38 -28.91
N CYS A 432 42.31 -19.32 -29.35
CA CYS A 432 43.10 -18.46 -28.45
C CYS A 432 42.24 -17.85 -27.33
N MET A 433 41.06 -17.33 -27.68
CA MET A 433 40.13 -16.75 -26.70
C MET A 433 39.56 -17.81 -25.74
N VAL A 434 39.26 -19.02 -26.22
CA VAL A 434 38.78 -20.13 -25.37
C VAL A 434 39.90 -20.64 -24.46
N HIS A 435 41.14 -20.68 -24.92
CA HIS A 435 42.29 -21.04 -24.10
C HIS A 435 42.59 -19.99 -23.02
N LEU A 436 42.47 -18.70 -23.35
CA LEU A 436 42.60 -17.62 -22.37
C LEU A 436 41.48 -17.67 -21.32
N LEU A 437 40.23 -17.85 -21.74
CA LEU A 437 39.09 -17.99 -20.82
C LEU A 437 39.23 -19.23 -19.93
N ARG A 438 39.76 -20.34 -20.46
CA ARG A 438 40.05 -21.55 -19.69
C ARG A 438 41.20 -21.38 -18.71
N PHE A 439 42.21 -20.58 -19.05
CA PHE A 439 43.31 -20.25 -18.14
C PHE A 439 42.82 -19.42 -16.95
N ILE A 440 41.92 -18.46 -17.22
CA ILE A 440 41.35 -17.59 -16.19
C ILE A 440 40.25 -18.31 -15.37
N TRP A 441 39.54 -19.26 -15.96
CA TRP A 441 38.41 -19.95 -15.33
C TRP A 441 38.52 -21.48 -15.42
N PRO A 442 39.23 -22.13 -14.48
CA PRO A 442 39.54 -23.56 -14.52
C PRO A 442 38.31 -24.47 -14.61
N LEU A 443 37.14 -24.03 -14.12
CA LEU A 443 35.88 -24.78 -14.21
C LEU A 443 35.46 -25.06 -15.67
N LEU A 444 35.89 -24.24 -16.63
CA LEU A 444 35.61 -24.45 -18.06
C LEU A 444 36.36 -25.66 -18.66
N TYR A 445 37.31 -26.26 -17.95
CA TYR A 445 37.96 -27.52 -18.36
C TYR A 445 37.10 -28.75 -18.09
N MET A 446 36.15 -28.68 -17.16
CA MET A 446 35.32 -29.84 -16.83
C MET A 446 34.24 -30.10 -17.89
N ARG A 447 33.68 -31.32 -17.92
CA ARG A 447 32.52 -31.59 -18.78
C ARG A 447 31.33 -30.72 -18.32
N PRO A 448 30.53 -30.15 -19.24
CA PRO A 448 29.41 -29.28 -18.90
C PRO A 448 28.42 -29.86 -17.87
N SER A 449 28.19 -31.18 -17.89
CA SER A 449 27.35 -31.85 -16.89
C SER A 449 27.92 -31.77 -15.46
N TYR A 450 29.24 -31.90 -15.31
CA TYR A 450 29.89 -31.72 -14.00
C TYR A 450 29.89 -30.25 -13.58
N GLN A 451 30.07 -29.32 -14.52
CA GLN A 451 29.97 -27.89 -14.22
C GLN A 451 28.58 -27.54 -13.68
N LEU A 452 27.50 -28.01 -14.34
CA LEU A 452 26.12 -27.83 -13.87
C LEU A 452 25.91 -28.44 -12.49
N PHE A 453 26.42 -29.66 -12.25
CA PHE A 453 26.33 -30.31 -10.94
C PHE A 453 27.04 -29.51 -9.85
N ILE A 454 28.29 -29.10 -10.08
CA ILE A 454 29.07 -28.30 -9.13
C ILE A 454 28.38 -26.96 -8.88
N CYS A 455 27.90 -26.27 -9.92
CA CYS A 455 27.13 -25.03 -9.75
C CYS A 455 25.89 -25.25 -8.88
N SER A 456 25.14 -26.33 -9.07
CA SER A 456 23.97 -26.64 -8.24
C SER A 456 24.36 -26.87 -6.78
N VAL A 457 25.44 -27.62 -6.52
CA VAL A 457 25.96 -27.84 -5.15
C VAL A 457 26.42 -26.51 -4.53
N CYS A 458 27.18 -25.70 -5.26
CA CYS A 458 27.63 -24.39 -4.81
C CYS A 458 26.45 -23.45 -4.54
N CYS A 459 25.37 -23.48 -5.33
CA CYS A 459 24.16 -22.71 -5.08
C CYS A 459 23.48 -23.14 -3.78
N VAL A 460 23.39 -24.45 -3.50
CA VAL A 460 22.85 -24.96 -2.22
C VAL A 460 23.72 -24.54 -1.05
N LEU A 461 25.05 -24.67 -1.16
CA LEU A 461 25.99 -24.25 -0.12
C LEU A 461 25.93 -22.73 0.12
N LEU A 462 25.86 -21.94 -0.95
CA LEU A 462 25.71 -20.49 -0.85
C LEU A 462 24.37 -20.12 -0.18
N PHE A 463 23.28 -20.83 -0.52
CA PHE A 463 21.99 -20.65 0.14
C PHE A 463 22.07 -20.95 1.65
N VAL A 464 22.65 -22.08 2.04
CA VAL A 464 22.84 -22.43 3.47
C VAL A 464 23.70 -21.38 4.17
N LEU A 465 24.80 -20.93 3.54
CA LEU A 465 25.65 -19.88 4.06
C LEU A 465 24.87 -18.56 4.23
N CYS A 466 24.03 -18.17 3.27
CA CYS A 466 23.17 -16.99 3.39
C CYS A 466 22.23 -17.10 4.58
N PHE A 467 21.56 -18.24 4.77
CA PHE A 467 20.67 -18.44 5.91
C PHE A 467 21.42 -18.29 7.24
N HIS A 468 22.66 -18.78 7.30
CA HIS A 468 23.47 -18.71 8.51
C HIS A 468 24.03 -17.30 8.77
N LEU A 469 24.50 -16.59 7.73
CA LEU A 469 25.06 -15.24 7.86
C LEU A 469 23.99 -14.17 8.11
N PHE A 470 22.77 -14.40 7.64
CA PHE A 470 21.66 -13.44 7.73
C PHE A 470 20.56 -13.92 8.67
N GLU A 471 20.82 -14.88 9.57
CA GLU A 471 19.79 -15.48 10.42
C GLU A 471 18.99 -14.42 11.19
N ASP A 472 19.67 -13.51 11.90
CA ASP A 472 18.99 -12.48 12.69
C ASP A 472 18.28 -11.43 11.81
N ALA A 473 18.86 -11.08 10.66
CA ALA A 473 18.21 -10.20 9.68
C ALA A 473 16.93 -10.84 9.14
N LEU A 474 16.96 -12.13 8.80
CA LEU A 474 15.80 -12.89 8.33
C LEU A 474 14.74 -13.00 9.43
N ARG A 475 15.12 -13.22 10.70
CA ARG A 475 14.17 -13.21 11.83
C ARG A 475 13.43 -11.87 11.92
N VAL A 476 14.14 -10.74 11.82
CA VAL A 476 13.53 -9.40 11.81
C VAL A 476 12.62 -9.22 10.60
N ILE A 477 13.04 -9.64 9.40
CA ILE A 477 12.25 -9.53 8.17
C ILE A 477 10.95 -10.33 8.26
N TYR A 478 10.97 -11.53 8.84
CA TYR A 478 9.80 -12.39 8.97
C TYR A 478 8.95 -12.13 10.23
N ALA A 479 9.44 -11.35 11.19
CA ALA A 479 8.70 -10.91 12.37
C ALA A 479 7.68 -9.79 12.05
N VAL A 480 6.78 -10.06 11.09
CA VAL A 480 5.75 -9.12 10.64
C VAL A 480 4.69 -8.95 11.73
N LEU A 481 4.43 -7.69 12.10
CA LEU A 481 3.37 -7.35 13.04
C LEU A 481 1.98 -7.57 12.41
N PRO A 482 0.96 -8.03 13.17
CA PRO A 482 -0.41 -8.08 12.68
C PRO A 482 -0.91 -6.76 12.09
N GLU A 483 -0.49 -5.64 12.67
CA GLU A 483 -0.75 -4.27 12.22
C GLU A 483 -0.22 -4.00 10.81
N GLU A 484 0.90 -4.59 10.42
CA GLU A 484 1.44 -4.41 9.08
C GLU A 484 0.62 -5.13 8.00
N LEU A 485 -0.12 -6.16 8.39
CA LEU A 485 -1.01 -6.94 7.52
C LEU A 485 -2.43 -6.39 7.50
N ASN A 486 -2.72 -5.36 8.30
CA ASN A 486 -4.00 -4.66 8.30
C ASN A 486 -3.73 -3.22 7.88
N PRO A 487 -3.90 -2.89 6.58
CA PRO A 487 -3.42 -1.66 5.96
C PRO A 487 -4.15 -0.41 6.45
N SER A 488 -5.12 -0.55 7.34
CA SER A 488 -5.63 0.46 8.24
C SER A 488 -6.51 -0.29 9.24
N ASP A 489 -6.55 0.19 10.47
CA ASP A 489 -7.64 -0.07 11.40
C ASP A 489 -9.00 0.40 10.86
N HIS A 490 -9.04 1.27 9.85
CA HIS A 490 -10.24 1.75 9.18
C HIS A 490 -10.57 1.01 7.86
N LEU A 491 -11.86 0.88 7.57
CA LEU A 491 -12.38 0.51 6.25
C LEU A 491 -12.81 1.74 5.47
N MET A 492 -12.60 1.73 4.16
CA MET A 492 -13.12 2.75 3.27
C MET A 492 -14.64 2.59 3.14
N VAL A 493 -15.39 3.66 3.43
CA VAL A 493 -16.84 3.70 3.23
C VAL A 493 -17.10 4.25 1.84
N VAL A 494 -17.94 3.59 1.05
CA VAL A 494 -18.35 4.02 -0.29
C VAL A 494 -19.86 4.15 -0.35
N ALA A 495 -20.37 5.31 -0.76
CA ALA A 495 -21.79 5.56 -0.92
C ALA A 495 -22.12 6.12 -2.30
N THR A 496 -23.32 5.77 -2.79
CA THR A 496 -23.91 6.31 -4.02
C THR A 496 -25.22 6.99 -3.66
N ALA A 497 -25.43 8.22 -4.13
CA ALA A 497 -26.69 8.95 -3.93
C ALA A 497 -27.08 9.75 -5.18
N GLU A 498 -28.37 9.96 -5.38
CA GLU A 498 -28.93 10.79 -6.45
C GLU A 498 -29.42 12.13 -5.89
N ALA A 499 -29.15 13.23 -6.59
CA ALA A 499 -29.67 14.54 -6.23
C ALA A 499 -31.19 14.61 -6.48
N LEU A 500 -31.93 15.32 -5.60
CA LEU A 500 -33.40 15.50 -5.66
C LEU A 500 -33.84 16.82 -6.30
#